data_AF-A0A0G0K615-F1
#
_entry.id   AF-A0A0G0K615-F1
#
_cell.length_a   1.000
_cell.length_b   1.000
_cell.length_c   1.000
_cell.angle_alpha   90.00
_cell.angle_beta   90.00
_cell.angle_gamma   90.00
#
_symmetry.space_group_name_H-M   'P 1'
#
loop_
_entity.id
_entity.type
_entity.pdbx_description
1 polymer ?
#
loop_
_entity_poly.entity_id
_entity_poly.type
_entity_poly.pdbx_seq_one_letter_code
_entity_poly.pdbx_strand_id
1 'polypeptide(L)'
;MDKNLKTKNTEADLVKEFNSDKKSKGPFLKTSLFILFIGFLGISSGLLIAKGTATPTLSSEDIENPSEIEKGMTFGSNDTSTFKDIAEGVLKEGGVDSEGQYHLVRPGGDSQNVYLTSSVVDLSVLIDRQIKVWGETFASEKAGWLMDVGRVEVLE
;
A
#
# COMPACT_ATOMS: atom_id res chain seq x y z
N MET A 1 13.91 89.67 63.48
CA MET A 1 13.60 90.34 62.20
C MET A 1 13.57 89.32 61.10
N ASP A 2 12.41 89.18 60.50
CA ASP A 2 12.09 88.32 59.36
C ASP A 2 12.96 88.62 58.13
N LYS A 3 13.24 87.56 57.36
CA LYS A 3 12.91 87.51 55.92
C LYS A 3 13.10 86.10 55.37
N ASN A 4 11.94 85.47 55.18
CA ASN A 4 11.64 84.40 54.24
C ASN A 4 12.04 84.82 52.81
N LEU A 5 12.58 83.90 52.00
CA LEU A 5 12.12 83.67 50.61
C LEU A 5 12.90 82.53 49.92
N LYS A 6 12.15 81.43 49.71
CA LYS A 6 12.15 80.47 48.59
C LYS A 6 13.27 80.61 47.54
N THR A 7 13.89 79.51 47.10
CA THR A 7 13.38 78.72 45.96
C THR A 7 14.25 77.49 45.65
N LYS A 8 13.54 76.40 45.30
CA LYS A 8 13.79 75.47 44.18
C LYS A 8 14.80 74.32 44.31
N ASN A 9 14.18 73.13 44.16
CA ASN A 9 14.61 71.96 43.39
C ASN A 9 15.27 70.82 44.16
N THR A 10 14.41 70.02 44.79
CA THR A 10 14.32 68.56 44.66
C THR A 10 15.48 67.87 43.94
N GLU A 11 16.49 67.45 44.69
CA GLU A 11 17.33 66.31 44.32
C GLU A 11 16.52 65.03 44.54
N ALA A 12 15.67 64.73 43.55
CA ALA A 12 15.16 63.38 43.39
C ALA A 12 16.01 62.69 42.32
N ASP A 13 16.28 61.42 42.61
CA ASP A 13 16.44 60.36 41.62
C ASP A 13 17.86 60.07 41.11
N LEU A 14 18.65 59.45 42.00
CA LEU A 14 19.84 58.67 41.66
C LEU A 14 19.49 57.21 41.31
N VAL A 15 18.29 56.92 40.80
CA VAL A 15 17.92 55.56 40.38
C VAL A 15 17.80 55.52 38.86
N LYS A 16 18.75 54.85 38.22
CA LYS A 16 18.70 54.59 36.78
C LYS A 16 17.60 53.54 36.55
N GLU A 17 16.46 53.95 36.00
CA GLU A 17 15.45 53.01 35.52
C GLU A 17 16.07 52.09 34.46
N PHE A 18 16.10 50.78 34.74
CA PHE A 18 16.33 49.77 33.71
C PHE A 18 15.08 49.71 32.84
N ASN A 19 15.14 50.43 31.71
CA ASN A 19 14.16 50.24 30.65
C ASN A 19 14.27 48.79 30.16
N SER A 20 13.26 47.99 30.51
CA SER A 20 13.12 46.63 30.03
C SER A 20 12.60 46.72 28.61
N ASP A 21 13.51 46.83 27.64
CA ASP A 21 13.19 46.70 26.23
C ASP A 21 12.50 45.35 26.01
N LYS A 22 11.17 45.38 25.91
CA LYS A 22 10.38 44.26 25.40
C LYS A 22 10.81 44.04 23.96
N LYS A 23 11.76 43.13 23.78
CA LYS A 23 12.17 42.60 22.48
C LYS A 23 10.92 42.02 21.81
N SER A 24 10.36 42.77 20.87
CA SER A 24 9.18 42.35 20.12
C SER A 24 9.55 41.06 19.39
N LYS A 25 8.81 39.99 19.70
CA LYS A 25 8.96 38.73 18.98
C LYS A 25 8.41 38.97 17.57
N GLY A 26 9.31 39.37 16.67
CA GLY A 26 9.01 39.61 15.27
C GLY A 26 8.46 38.37 14.53
N PRO A 27 8.09 38.51 13.25
CA PRO A 27 7.39 37.48 12.48
C PRO A 27 8.15 36.14 12.40
N PHE A 28 9.45 36.14 12.70
CA PHE A 28 10.31 34.96 12.78
C PHE A 28 9.80 33.87 13.74
N LEU A 29 9.18 34.22 14.88
CA LEU A 29 8.64 33.21 15.80
C LEU A 29 7.37 32.55 15.22
N LYS A 30 6.58 33.30 14.43
CA LYS A 30 5.37 32.80 13.79
C LYS A 30 5.71 31.95 12.56
N THR A 31 6.71 32.36 11.77
CA THR A 31 7.21 31.60 10.61
C THR A 31 7.87 30.30 11.06
N SER A 32 8.63 30.31 12.16
CA SER A 32 9.24 29.08 12.72
C SER A 32 8.18 28.08 13.22
N LEU A 33 7.06 28.58 13.78
CA LEU A 33 5.97 27.72 14.26
C LEU A 33 5.14 27.15 13.10
N PHE A 34 5.00 27.91 12.00
CA PHE A 34 4.31 27.48 10.78
C PHE A 34 5.09 26.37 10.03
N ILE A 35 6.42 26.50 9.93
CA ILE A 35 7.28 25.46 9.32
C ILE A 35 7.27 24.17 10.15
N LEU A 36 7.25 24.28 11.49
CA LEU A 36 7.15 23.12 12.37
C LEU A 36 5.79 22.40 12.25
N PHE A 37 4.70 23.16 12.03
CA PHE A 37 3.36 22.61 11.84
C PHE A 37 3.22 21.86 10.49
N ILE A 38 3.81 22.39 9.40
CA ILE A 38 3.88 21.72 8.09
C ILE A 38 4.76 20.45 8.18
N GLY A 39 5.87 20.50 8.91
CA GLY A 39 6.73 19.33 9.14
C GLY A 39 6.04 18.19 9.88
N PHE A 40 5.15 18.48 10.83
CA PHE A 40 4.36 17.46 11.54
C PHE A 40 3.23 16.85 10.70
N LEU A 41 2.64 17.60 9.77
CA LEU A 41 1.63 17.11 8.83
C LEU A 41 2.20 16.15 7.75
N GLY A 42 3.51 16.20 7.49
CA GLY A 42 4.18 15.30 6.54
C GLY A 42 4.50 13.90 7.10
N ILE A 43 4.61 13.74 8.41
CA ILE A 43 5.08 12.49 9.04
C ILE A 43 3.91 11.50 9.27
N SER A 44 2.68 11.97 9.45
CA SER A 44 1.52 11.09 9.67
C SER A 44 1.01 10.41 8.40
N SER A 45 1.31 10.94 7.20
CA SER A 45 0.82 10.38 5.94
C SER A 45 1.65 9.19 5.43
N GLY A 46 2.84 8.96 5.97
CA GLY A 46 3.70 7.85 5.54
C GLY A 46 3.29 6.48 6.10
N LEU A 47 2.65 6.44 7.27
CA LEU A 47 2.37 5.17 7.97
C LEU A 47 0.97 4.59 7.69
N LEU A 48 0.03 5.37 7.16
CA LEU A 48 -1.31 4.87 6.83
C LEU A 48 -1.42 4.33 5.39
N ILE A 49 -0.52 4.75 4.50
CA ILE A 49 -0.43 4.20 3.14
C ILE A 49 0.22 2.80 3.17
N ALA A 50 1.08 2.52 4.14
CA ALA A 50 1.68 1.19 4.34
C ALA A 50 0.69 0.15 4.92
N LYS A 51 -0.52 0.56 5.32
CA LYS A 51 -1.45 -0.29 6.10
C LYS A 51 -2.87 -0.37 5.52
N GLY A 52 -3.19 0.42 4.50
CA GLY A 52 -4.55 0.53 3.93
C GLY A 52 -4.79 -0.23 2.62
N THR A 53 -3.76 -0.77 1.98
CA THR A 53 -3.87 -1.46 0.67
C THR A 53 -2.99 -2.70 0.58
N ALA A 54 -2.69 -3.33 1.71
CA ALA A 54 -2.03 -4.63 1.72
C ALA A 54 -3.08 -5.72 1.51
N THR A 55 -3.44 -6.00 0.25
CA THR A 55 -3.84 -7.38 -0.07
C THR A 55 -2.67 -8.27 0.37
N PRO A 56 -2.88 -9.23 1.29
CA PRO A 56 -1.81 -10.13 1.71
C PRO A 56 -1.32 -10.85 0.47
N THR A 57 -0.14 -10.44 -0.02
CA THR A 57 0.56 -11.14 -1.09
C THR A 57 1.37 -12.19 -0.37
N LEU A 58 0.75 -13.35 -0.16
CA LEU A 58 1.41 -14.51 0.41
C LEU A 58 2.14 -15.23 -0.72
N SER A 59 3.30 -15.79 -0.43
CA SER A 59 3.95 -16.72 -1.35
C SER A 59 3.26 -18.07 -1.20
N SER A 60 3.04 -18.80 -2.29
CA SER A 60 2.41 -20.13 -2.20
C SER A 60 3.22 -21.11 -1.32
N GLU A 61 4.53 -20.88 -1.18
CA GLU A 61 5.43 -21.66 -0.31
C GLU A 61 5.16 -21.46 1.20
N ASP A 62 4.50 -20.37 1.60
CA ASP A 62 4.19 -20.10 3.01
C ASP A 62 2.89 -20.79 3.48
N ILE A 63 2.17 -21.46 2.58
CA ILE A 63 0.90 -22.14 2.90
C ILE A 63 1.18 -23.56 3.37
N GLU A 64 1.30 -23.74 4.68
CA GLU A 64 1.43 -25.08 5.28
C GLU A 64 0.11 -25.87 5.27
N ASN A 65 -1.04 -25.18 5.27
CA ASN A 65 -2.37 -25.79 5.28
C ASN A 65 -3.32 -25.15 4.25
N PRO A 66 -3.96 -25.94 3.35
CA PRO A 66 -4.95 -25.45 2.40
C PRO A 66 -6.17 -24.77 3.04
N SER A 67 -6.42 -25.03 4.32
CA SER A 67 -7.53 -24.45 5.09
C SER A 67 -7.33 -22.99 5.48
N GLU A 68 -6.12 -22.46 5.40
CA GLU A 68 -5.82 -21.05 5.68
C GLU A 68 -6.09 -20.12 4.49
N ILE A 69 -6.41 -20.71 3.33
CA ILE A 69 -6.67 -19.95 2.10
C ILE A 69 -8.08 -19.36 2.17
N GLU A 70 -8.11 -18.06 2.44
CA GLU A 70 -9.33 -17.26 2.49
C GLU A 70 -9.62 -16.57 1.15
N LYS A 71 -10.89 -16.22 0.94
CA LYS A 71 -11.34 -15.40 -0.17
C LYS A 71 -10.62 -14.05 -0.19
N GLY A 72 -10.19 -13.62 -1.38
CA GLY A 72 -9.48 -12.37 -1.62
C GLY A 72 -7.97 -12.46 -1.42
N MET A 73 -7.44 -13.63 -1.00
CA MET A 73 -5.99 -13.85 -1.00
C MET A 73 -5.46 -13.85 -2.43
N THR A 74 -4.31 -13.20 -2.62
CA THR A 74 -3.62 -13.10 -3.91
C THR A 74 -2.22 -13.69 -3.78
N PHE A 75 -1.81 -14.48 -4.76
CA PHE A 75 -0.49 -15.11 -4.81
C PHE A 75 0.19 -14.78 -6.15
N GLY A 76 1.52 -14.70 -6.14
CA GLY A 76 2.34 -14.53 -7.35
C GLY A 76 2.86 -13.13 -7.62
N SER A 77 3.19 -12.87 -8.88
CA SER A 77 3.87 -11.66 -9.33
C SER A 77 2.92 -10.48 -9.53
N ASN A 78 3.41 -9.27 -9.24
CA ASN A 78 2.71 -8.02 -9.58
C ASN A 78 3.02 -7.52 -11.01
N ASP A 79 3.74 -8.31 -11.81
CA ASP A 79 4.05 -7.97 -13.21
C ASP A 79 2.84 -8.17 -14.12
N THR A 80 1.97 -7.16 -14.17
CA THR A 80 0.81 -7.12 -15.06
C THR A 80 1.17 -6.83 -16.52
N SER A 81 2.44 -6.54 -16.83
CA SER A 81 2.87 -6.26 -18.20
C SER A 81 3.16 -7.55 -18.97
N THR A 82 3.78 -8.52 -18.31
CA THR A 82 4.00 -9.88 -18.84
C THR A 82 2.69 -10.68 -18.76
N PHE A 83 2.07 -10.72 -17.57
CA PHE A 83 0.84 -11.49 -17.31
C PHE A 83 -0.41 -10.64 -17.57
N LYS A 84 -0.64 -10.32 -18.84
CA LYS A 84 -1.70 -9.39 -19.29
C LYS A 84 -3.07 -10.04 -19.49
N ASP A 85 -3.11 -11.34 -19.71
CA ASP A 85 -4.34 -12.08 -19.98
C ASP A 85 -4.99 -12.53 -18.68
N ILE A 86 -6.32 -12.59 -18.67
CA ILE A 86 -7.11 -12.89 -17.47
C ILE A 86 -8.12 -13.99 -17.77
N ALA A 87 -8.24 -14.95 -16.84
CA ALA A 87 -9.31 -15.92 -16.85
C ALA A 87 -9.86 -16.18 -15.44
N GLU A 88 -11.10 -16.64 -15.37
CA GLU A 88 -11.78 -16.99 -14.13
C GLU A 88 -12.47 -18.34 -14.31
N GLY A 89 -12.45 -19.18 -13.27
CA GLY A 89 -13.07 -20.50 -13.29
C GLY A 89 -12.75 -21.32 -12.05
N VAL A 90 -13.30 -22.53 -12.00
CA VAL A 90 -12.95 -23.50 -10.95
C VAL A 90 -11.68 -24.20 -11.37
N LEU A 91 -10.64 -24.13 -10.54
CA LEU A 91 -9.37 -24.79 -10.82
C LEU A 91 -9.49 -26.30 -10.61
N LYS A 92 -9.05 -27.06 -11.61
CA LYS A 92 -8.98 -28.52 -11.57
C LYS A 92 -7.61 -28.99 -12.02
N GLU A 93 -7.20 -30.14 -11.50
CA GLU A 93 -6.00 -30.83 -11.94
C GLU A 93 -6.22 -31.47 -13.33
N GLY A 94 -5.18 -31.46 -14.17
CA GLY A 94 -5.16 -32.11 -15.47
C GLY A 94 -4.98 -31.14 -16.63
N GLY A 95 -4.20 -31.57 -17.62
CA GLY A 95 -4.01 -30.92 -18.91
C GLY A 95 -4.86 -31.55 -20.03
N VAL A 96 -4.60 -31.13 -21.26
CA VAL A 96 -5.13 -31.77 -22.48
C VAL A 96 -3.99 -32.28 -23.34
N ASP A 97 -4.02 -33.57 -23.70
CA ASP A 97 -3.05 -34.19 -24.60
C ASP A 97 -1.57 -33.90 -24.27
N SER A 98 -1.23 -33.83 -22.98
CA SER A 98 0.11 -33.48 -22.43
C SER A 98 0.48 -31.98 -22.47
N GLU A 99 -0.47 -31.09 -22.76
CA GLU A 99 -0.33 -29.64 -22.63
C GLU A 99 -1.04 -29.14 -21.36
N GLY A 100 -0.32 -28.36 -20.55
CA GLY A 100 -0.81 -27.83 -19.28
C GLY A 100 -0.86 -28.89 -18.17
N GLN A 101 -0.79 -28.44 -16.92
CA GLN A 101 -0.87 -29.30 -15.74
C GLN A 101 -2.20 -29.17 -15.01
N TYR A 102 -2.88 -28.03 -15.21
CA TYR A 102 -4.15 -27.69 -14.60
C TYR A 102 -5.08 -27.09 -15.64
N HIS A 103 -6.36 -26.95 -15.30
CA HIS A 103 -7.29 -26.20 -16.12
C HIS A 103 -8.35 -25.47 -15.30
N LEU A 104 -8.88 -24.39 -15.87
CA LEU A 104 -10.07 -23.70 -15.35
C LEU A 104 -11.31 -24.25 -16.05
N VAL A 105 -12.22 -24.79 -15.25
CA VAL A 105 -13.56 -25.14 -15.73
C VAL A 105 -14.41 -23.88 -15.79
N ARG A 106 -14.92 -23.58 -16.99
CA ARG A 106 -15.75 -22.41 -17.26
C ARG A 106 -17.14 -22.81 -17.76
N PRO A 107 -18.16 -21.94 -17.58
CA PRO A 107 -19.45 -22.14 -18.23
C PRO A 107 -19.28 -22.29 -19.75
N GLY A 108 -19.92 -23.30 -20.35
CA GLY A 108 -19.80 -23.60 -21.78
C GLY A 108 -19.09 -24.92 -22.11
N GLY A 109 -18.69 -25.69 -21.10
CA GLY A 109 -18.14 -27.04 -21.24
C GLY A 109 -16.67 -27.04 -21.67
N ASP A 110 -16.15 -28.23 -21.99
CA ASP A 110 -14.70 -28.47 -22.17
C ASP A 110 -14.03 -27.60 -23.25
N SER A 111 -14.79 -27.19 -24.26
CA SER A 111 -14.32 -26.27 -25.32
C SER A 111 -13.93 -24.89 -24.81
N GLN A 112 -14.45 -24.51 -23.64
CA GLN A 112 -14.19 -23.23 -23.00
C GLN A 112 -13.19 -23.36 -21.86
N ASN A 113 -12.61 -24.53 -21.59
CA ASN A 113 -11.61 -24.66 -20.54
C ASN A 113 -10.32 -23.91 -20.92
N VAL A 114 -9.67 -23.34 -19.91
CA VAL A 114 -8.34 -22.72 -20.07
C VAL A 114 -7.33 -23.63 -19.42
N TYR A 115 -6.38 -24.14 -20.20
CA TYR A 115 -5.32 -25.00 -19.70
C TYR A 115 -4.17 -24.14 -19.20
N LEU A 116 -3.60 -24.52 -18.07
CA LEU A 116 -2.68 -23.70 -17.31
C LEU A 116 -1.35 -24.40 -17.11
N THR A 117 -0.29 -23.63 -17.27
CA THR A 117 1.04 -23.93 -16.74
C THR A 117 1.32 -22.97 -15.59
N SER A 118 1.98 -23.47 -14.54
CA SER A 118 2.39 -22.64 -13.42
C SER A 118 3.88 -22.34 -13.53
N SER A 119 4.23 -21.06 -13.62
CA SER A 119 5.63 -20.62 -13.58
C SER A 119 6.01 -19.90 -12.28
N VAL A 120 5.04 -19.27 -11.61
CA VAL A 120 5.30 -18.44 -10.43
C VAL A 120 4.53 -18.91 -9.20
N VAL A 121 3.33 -19.46 -9.37
CA VAL A 121 2.38 -19.73 -8.27
C VAL A 121 2.09 -21.20 -8.19
N ASP A 122 2.28 -21.84 -7.04
CA ASP A 122 1.81 -23.22 -6.86
C ASP A 122 0.27 -23.26 -6.91
N LEU A 123 -0.26 -23.90 -7.94
CA LEU A 123 -1.70 -24.06 -8.18
C LEU A 123 -2.28 -25.28 -7.44
N SER A 124 -1.44 -26.21 -6.98
CA SER A 124 -1.89 -27.44 -6.32
C SER A 124 -2.64 -27.17 -5.01
N VAL A 125 -2.29 -26.09 -4.31
CA VAL A 125 -2.93 -25.66 -3.07
C VAL A 125 -4.31 -25.02 -3.29
N LEU A 126 -4.66 -24.71 -4.54
CA LEU A 126 -5.89 -24.00 -4.93
C LEU A 126 -6.88 -24.89 -5.70
N ILE A 127 -6.63 -26.20 -5.78
CA ILE A 127 -7.53 -27.14 -6.45
C ILE A 127 -8.95 -27.05 -5.86
N ASP A 128 -9.94 -27.15 -6.74
CA ASP A 128 -11.37 -27.07 -6.46
C ASP A 128 -11.89 -25.69 -6.01
N ARG A 129 -11.02 -24.67 -5.98
CA ARG A 129 -11.40 -23.29 -5.67
C ARG A 129 -11.81 -22.52 -6.92
N GLN A 130 -12.69 -21.53 -6.72
CA GLN A 130 -12.97 -20.55 -7.77
C GLN A 130 -11.87 -19.50 -7.72
N ILE A 131 -11.10 -19.38 -8.79
CA ILE A 131 -9.97 -18.46 -8.83
C ILE A 131 -10.03 -17.57 -10.06
N LYS A 132 -9.39 -16.41 -9.92
CA LYS A 132 -9.04 -15.51 -11.00
C LYS A 132 -7.54 -15.63 -11.24
N VAL A 133 -7.13 -15.80 -12.48
CA VAL A 133 -5.73 -15.94 -12.86
C VAL A 133 -5.34 -14.82 -13.80
N TRP A 134 -4.09 -14.38 -13.68
CA TRP A 134 -3.41 -13.53 -14.64
C TRP A 134 -2.23 -14.30 -15.22
N GLY A 135 -2.14 -14.29 -16.53
CA GLY A 135 -1.15 -15.06 -17.25
C GLY A 135 -0.79 -14.48 -18.60
N GLU A 136 0.08 -15.20 -19.30
CA GLU A 136 0.40 -14.97 -20.70
C GLU A 136 -0.14 -16.14 -21.53
N THR A 137 -1.00 -15.85 -22.51
CA THR A 137 -1.54 -16.87 -23.41
C THR A 137 -0.47 -17.31 -24.39
N PHE A 138 -0.29 -18.61 -24.50
CA PHE A 138 0.62 -19.23 -25.46
C PHE A 138 -0.15 -19.91 -26.58
N ALA A 139 0.51 -20.02 -27.74
CA ALA A 139 0.04 -20.89 -28.80
C ALA A 139 0.17 -22.35 -28.37
N SER A 140 -0.86 -23.13 -28.63
CA SER A 140 -0.95 -24.55 -28.30
C SER A 140 -1.37 -25.36 -29.52
N GLU A 141 -0.93 -26.61 -29.60
CA GLU A 141 -1.34 -27.50 -30.68
C GLU A 141 -2.64 -28.23 -30.36
N LYS A 142 -2.93 -28.44 -29.06
CA LYS A 142 -4.06 -29.26 -28.58
C LYS A 142 -5.05 -28.45 -27.78
N ALA A 143 -4.57 -27.63 -26.83
CA ALA A 143 -5.43 -26.74 -26.07
C ALA A 143 -6.01 -25.66 -26.99
N GLY A 144 -7.31 -25.37 -26.84
CA GLY A 144 -7.92 -24.19 -27.46
C GLY A 144 -7.42 -22.89 -26.83
N TRP A 145 -7.00 -22.98 -25.56
CA TRP A 145 -6.43 -21.87 -24.79
C TRP A 145 -5.44 -22.43 -23.77
N LEU A 146 -4.15 -22.19 -24.00
CA LEU A 146 -3.08 -22.49 -23.06
C LEU A 146 -2.53 -21.18 -22.48
N MET A 147 -2.32 -21.13 -21.17
CA MET A 147 -1.85 -19.92 -20.51
C MET A 147 -0.83 -20.25 -19.41
N ASP A 148 0.22 -19.45 -19.34
CA ASP A 148 1.19 -19.50 -18.25
C ASP A 148 0.82 -18.51 -17.15
N VAL A 149 0.69 -19.00 -15.92
CA VAL A 149 0.12 -18.26 -14.80
C VAL A 149 1.22 -17.63 -13.94
N GLY A 150 1.15 -16.31 -13.83
CA GLY A 150 2.05 -15.51 -13.00
C GLY A 150 1.44 -15.02 -11.70
N ARG A 151 0.10 -14.90 -11.64
CA ARG A 151 -0.64 -14.41 -10.47
C ARG A 151 -2.02 -15.03 -10.38
N VAL A 152 -2.50 -15.24 -9.17
CA VAL A 152 -3.87 -15.72 -8.91
C VAL A 152 -4.51 -14.98 -7.74
N GLU A 153 -5.83 -14.90 -7.75
CA GLU A 153 -6.68 -14.39 -6.67
C GLU A 153 -7.79 -15.40 -6.38
N VAL A 154 -8.01 -15.70 -5.11
CA VAL A 154 -9.05 -16.64 -4.66
C VAL A 154 -10.38 -15.91 -4.58
N LEU A 155 -11.35 -16.35 -5.38
CA LEU A 155 -12.70 -15.77 -5.39
C LEU A 155 -13.63 -16.51 -4.44
N GLU A 156 -13.50 -17.85 -4.33
CA GLU A 156 -14.24 -18.72 -3.39
C GLU A 156 -13.39 -19.91 -2.94
#